data_AF-A0AAF0LIJ4-F1
#
_entry.id   AF-A0AAF0LIJ4-F1
#
_cell.length_a   1.000
_cell.length_b   1.000
_cell.length_c   1.000
_cell.angle_alpha   90.00
_cell.angle_beta   90.00
_cell.angle_gamma   90.00
#
_symmetry.space_group_name_H-M   'P 1'
#
loop_
_entity.id
_entity.type
_entity.pdbx_description
1 polymer ?
#
loop_
_entity_poly.entity_id
_entity_poly.type
_entity_poly.pdbx_seq_one_letter_code
_entity_poly.pdbx_strand_id
1 'polypeptide(L)'
;MILLTTDWHAAWTTYEWWRDIGASVISAGVAVVIGASTVTVAVTSARFARAAKRQEDERNRRLDEGLYEARLLDVVGDAMVQVLEYINLFAGRWSWGDVHHRRAQGAVTARITLADAVARGRDRDVTTAILGAFIDVSDTPNKTVQVEGAGELVGLLAALASRKYDPADVLEQTRTVLDRARRDAAI
;
A
#
# COMPACT_ATOMS: atom_id res chain seq x y z
N MET A 1 -37.21 101.09 24.08
CA MET A 1 -36.44 100.19 23.20
C MET A 1 -35.76 99.17 24.11
N ILE A 2 -36.36 97.99 24.25
CA ILE A 2 -35.83 96.84 25.03
C ILE A 2 -35.82 95.67 24.04
N LEU A 3 -34.63 95.12 23.78
CA LEU A 3 -34.40 93.99 22.88
C LEU A 3 -34.70 92.69 23.62
N LEU A 4 -35.74 91.98 23.18
CA LEU A 4 -36.02 90.58 23.52
C LEU A 4 -35.45 89.71 22.39
N THR A 5 -34.27 89.12 22.60
CA THR A 5 -33.79 87.99 21.80
C THR A 5 -34.25 86.71 22.48
N THR A 6 -35.34 86.13 22.00
CA THR A 6 -35.76 84.78 22.36
C THR A 6 -34.83 83.77 21.70
N ASP A 7 -33.96 83.17 22.51
CA ASP A 7 -33.21 81.95 22.19
C ASP A 7 -34.20 80.80 21.92
N TRP A 8 -34.34 80.44 20.64
CA TRP A 8 -35.14 79.31 20.20
C TRP A 8 -34.28 78.04 20.14
N HIS A 9 -33.75 77.62 21.30
CA HIS A 9 -33.18 76.29 21.42
C HIS A 9 -34.21 75.37 22.09
N ALA A 10 -34.88 74.61 21.24
CA ALA A 10 -35.79 73.56 21.61
C ALA A 10 -35.10 72.55 22.55
N ALA A 11 -35.55 72.54 23.81
CA ALA A 11 -35.27 71.55 24.85
C ALA A 11 -35.77 70.11 24.54
N TRP A 12 -35.70 69.66 23.28
CA TRP A 12 -36.29 68.40 22.79
C TRP A 12 -35.25 67.50 22.10
N THR A 13 -33.97 67.91 22.05
CA THR A 13 -32.86 67.07 21.59
C THR A 13 -32.07 66.51 22.76
N THR A 14 -32.74 65.82 23.68
CA THR A 14 -32.11 64.89 24.62
C THR A 14 -31.53 63.71 23.83
N TYR A 15 -30.28 63.89 23.40
CA TYR A 15 -29.47 62.93 22.64
C TYR A 15 -28.66 61.99 23.54
N GLU A 16 -29.07 61.80 24.81
CA GLU A 16 -28.25 61.07 25.81
C GLU A 16 -28.80 59.70 26.19
N TRP A 17 -30.13 59.47 26.16
CA TRP A 17 -30.70 58.19 26.62
C TRP A 17 -30.44 57.01 25.68
N TRP A 18 -30.28 57.27 24.37
CA TRP A 18 -29.85 56.25 23.42
C TRP A 18 -28.35 55.93 23.51
N ARG A 19 -27.52 56.80 24.08
CA ARG A 19 -26.07 56.58 24.15
C ARG A 19 -25.70 55.51 25.17
N ASP A 20 -26.38 55.49 26.32
CA ASP A 20 -26.12 54.51 27.38
C ASP A 20 -26.74 53.13 27.12
N ILE A 21 -27.90 53.08 26.47
CA ILE A 21 -28.56 51.81 26.09
C ILE A 21 -28.03 51.29 24.74
N GLY A 22 -27.79 52.18 23.78
CA GLY A 22 -27.34 51.82 22.43
C GLY A 22 -25.91 51.29 22.41
N ALA A 23 -24.97 51.88 23.16
CA ALA A 23 -23.58 51.40 23.16
C ALA A 23 -23.46 50.00 23.78
N SER A 24 -24.17 49.75 24.88
CA SER A 24 -24.13 48.47 25.60
C SER A 24 -24.86 47.35 24.81
N VAL A 25 -26.01 47.63 24.22
CA VAL A 25 -26.75 46.64 23.39
C VAL A 25 -26.04 46.35 22.06
N ILE A 26 -25.46 47.35 21.40
CA ILE A 26 -24.70 47.16 20.15
C ILE A 26 -23.42 46.36 20.45
N SER A 27 -22.70 46.65 21.53
CA SER A 27 -21.50 45.90 21.91
C SER A 27 -21.79 44.43 22.25
N ALA A 28 -22.90 44.14 22.94
CA ALA A 28 -23.34 42.78 23.23
C ALA A 28 -23.76 42.02 21.96
N GLY A 29 -24.50 42.68 21.06
CA GLY A 29 -24.87 42.09 19.76
C GLY A 29 -23.67 41.76 18.88
N VAL A 30 -22.69 42.67 18.80
CA VAL A 30 -21.43 42.46 18.07
C VAL A 30 -20.63 41.30 18.66
N ALA A 31 -20.55 41.19 19.99
CA ALA A 31 -19.85 40.08 20.66
C ALA A 31 -20.50 38.72 20.36
N VAL A 32 -21.84 38.64 20.32
CA VAL A 32 -22.56 37.40 19.97
C VAL A 32 -22.32 37.00 18.52
N VAL A 33 -22.31 37.96 17.59
CA VAL A 33 -22.03 37.70 16.17
C VAL A 33 -20.58 37.24 15.98
N ILE A 34 -19.62 37.87 16.66
CA ILE A 34 -18.19 37.47 16.63
C ILE A 34 -18.01 36.07 17.23
N GLY A 35 -18.66 35.77 18.36
CA GLY A 35 -18.62 34.45 18.99
C GLY A 35 -19.24 33.34 18.12
N ALA A 36 -20.40 33.61 17.51
CA ALA A 36 -21.07 32.67 16.62
C ALA A 36 -20.26 32.40 15.34
N SER A 37 -19.63 33.43 14.78
CA SER A 37 -18.76 33.27 13.61
C SER A 37 -17.48 32.50 13.92
N THR A 38 -16.85 32.69 15.09
CA THR A 38 -15.69 31.89 15.51
C THR A 38 -16.03 30.41 15.69
N VAL A 39 -17.18 30.09 16.31
CA VAL A 39 -17.63 28.69 16.44
C VAL A 39 -17.89 28.06 15.07
N THR A 40 -18.51 28.80 14.15
CA THR A 40 -18.82 28.32 12.80
C THR A 40 -17.54 28.02 11.99
N VAL A 41 -16.54 28.91 12.08
CA VAL A 41 -15.22 28.71 11.45
C VAL A 41 -14.52 27.51 12.08
N ALA A 42 -14.51 27.37 13.40
CA ALA A 42 -13.86 26.24 14.07
C ALA A 42 -14.47 24.88 13.66
N VAL A 43 -15.81 24.80 13.57
CA VAL A 43 -16.51 23.58 13.14
C VAL A 43 -16.25 23.26 11.67
N THR A 44 -16.26 24.26 10.79
CA THR A 44 -15.97 24.06 9.36
C THR A 44 -14.51 23.68 9.14
N SER A 45 -13.56 24.34 9.80
CA SER A 45 -12.14 23.98 9.78
C SER A 45 -11.89 22.56 10.29
N ALA A 46 -12.57 22.13 11.37
CA ALA A 46 -12.46 20.76 11.87
C ALA A 46 -13.00 19.72 10.86
N ARG A 47 -14.06 20.06 10.11
CA ARG A 47 -14.60 19.20 9.04
C ARG A 47 -13.65 19.12 7.85
N PHE A 48 -13.09 20.24 7.39
CA PHE A 48 -12.11 20.26 6.31
C PHE A 48 -10.81 19.54 6.70
N ALA A 49 -10.33 19.70 7.93
CA ALA A 49 -9.15 18.99 8.43
C ALA A 49 -9.37 17.47 8.45
N ARG A 50 -10.56 17.01 8.86
CA ARG A 50 -10.91 15.57 8.81
C ARG A 50 -11.03 15.05 7.38
N ALA A 51 -11.62 15.84 6.48
CA ALA A 51 -11.75 15.48 5.07
C ALA A 51 -10.37 15.42 4.39
N ALA A 52 -9.51 16.42 4.61
CA ALA A 52 -8.15 16.47 4.12
C ALA A 52 -7.32 15.29 4.64
N LYS A 53 -7.42 14.97 5.94
CA LYS A 53 -6.74 13.81 6.53
C LYS A 53 -7.17 12.50 5.89
N ARG A 54 -8.47 12.28 5.66
CA ARG A 54 -8.96 11.06 4.98
C ARG A 54 -8.43 10.96 3.56
N GLN A 55 -8.40 12.07 2.83
CA GLN A 55 -7.88 12.11 1.47
C GLN A 55 -6.37 11.86 1.42
N GLU A 56 -5.63 12.37 2.39
CA GLU A 56 -4.20 12.13 2.55
C GLU A 56 -3.92 10.67 2.93
N ASP A 57 -4.68 10.10 3.87
CA ASP A 57 -4.58 8.69 4.26
C ASP A 57 -4.85 7.76 3.06
N GLU A 58 -5.86 8.07 2.24
CA GLU A 58 -6.18 7.28 1.05
C GLU A 58 -5.12 7.42 -0.05
N ARG A 59 -4.57 8.62 -0.24
CA ARG A 59 -3.44 8.84 -1.16
C ARG A 59 -2.20 8.06 -0.70
N ASN A 60 -1.89 8.11 0.59
CA ASN A 60 -0.75 7.41 1.16
C ASN A 60 -0.91 5.89 1.03
N ARG A 61 -2.12 5.34 1.20
CA ARG A 61 -2.39 3.92 0.95
C ARG A 61 -2.14 3.53 -0.50
N ARG A 62 -2.66 4.30 -1.47
CA ARG A 62 -2.42 4.03 -2.90
C ARG A 62 -0.93 4.10 -3.26
N LEU A 63 -0.19 5.02 -2.64
CA LEU A 63 1.26 5.11 -2.82
C LEU A 63 1.98 3.90 -2.22
N ASP A 64 1.64 3.47 -1.00
CA ASP A 64 2.21 2.27 -0.39
C ASP A 64 1.89 1.01 -1.21
N GLU A 65 0.67 0.90 -1.73
CA GLU A 65 0.26 -0.19 -2.63
C GLU A 65 1.08 -0.20 -3.92
N GLY A 66 1.26 0.96 -4.57
CA GLY A 66 2.06 1.07 -5.79
C GLY A 66 3.56 0.78 -5.56
N LEU A 67 4.11 1.24 -4.43
CA LEU A 67 5.49 0.94 -4.04
C LEU A 67 5.68 -0.55 -3.72
N TYR A 68 4.70 -1.16 -3.05
CA TYR A 68 4.68 -2.59 -2.80
C TYR A 68 4.66 -3.39 -4.10
N GLU A 69 3.77 -3.05 -5.03
CA GLU A 69 3.64 -3.72 -6.32
C GLU A 69 4.93 -3.64 -7.14
N ALA A 70 5.55 -2.46 -7.21
CA ALA A 70 6.82 -2.28 -7.91
C ALA A 70 7.96 -3.11 -7.28
N ARG A 71 8.05 -3.12 -5.94
CA ARG A 71 9.09 -3.88 -5.23
C ARG A 71 8.89 -5.38 -5.36
N LEU A 72 7.65 -5.87 -5.30
CA LEU A 72 7.36 -7.28 -5.50
C LEU A 72 7.73 -7.72 -6.92
N LEU A 73 7.38 -6.93 -7.94
CA LEU A 73 7.69 -7.24 -9.33
C LEU A 73 9.20 -7.31 -9.59
N ASP A 74 9.97 -6.37 -9.03
CA ASP A 74 11.43 -6.35 -9.14
C ASP A 74 12.07 -7.62 -8.54
N VAL A 75 11.69 -7.96 -7.31
CA VAL A 75 12.26 -9.11 -6.61
C VAL A 75 11.82 -10.45 -7.21
N VAL A 76 10.56 -10.57 -7.63
CA VAL A 76 10.04 -11.77 -8.30
C VAL A 76 10.68 -11.93 -9.68
N GLY A 77 10.89 -10.84 -10.42
CA GLY A 77 11.62 -10.84 -11.69
C GLY A 77 13.05 -11.36 -11.53
N ASP A 78 13.78 -10.87 -10.54
CA ASP A 78 15.11 -11.38 -10.17
C ASP A 78 15.09 -12.87 -9.83
N ALA A 79 14.08 -13.34 -9.09
CA ALA A 79 13.92 -14.75 -8.76
C ALA A 79 13.68 -15.61 -10.02
N MET A 80 12.82 -15.17 -10.93
CA MET A 80 12.56 -15.86 -12.20
C MET A 80 13.83 -15.99 -13.04
N VAL A 81 14.62 -14.92 -13.16
CA VAL A 81 15.90 -14.95 -13.88
C VAL A 81 16.83 -16.01 -13.27
N GLN A 82 16.93 -16.06 -11.95
CA GLN A 82 17.78 -17.03 -11.28
C GLN A 82 17.31 -18.48 -11.48
N VAL A 83 16.00 -18.72 -11.49
CA VAL A 83 15.44 -20.05 -11.79
C VAL A 83 15.70 -20.43 -13.24
N LEU A 84 15.59 -19.50 -14.19
CA LEU A 84 15.93 -19.75 -15.60
C LEU A 84 17.42 -20.03 -15.79
N GLU A 85 18.31 -19.34 -15.06
CA GLU A 85 19.73 -19.68 -15.04
C GLU A 85 19.97 -21.08 -14.48
N TYR A 86 19.30 -21.44 -13.38
CA TYR A 86 19.32 -22.81 -12.85
C TYR A 86 18.87 -23.83 -13.91
N ILE A 87 17.76 -23.59 -14.58
CA ILE A 87 17.26 -24.43 -15.67
C ILE A 87 18.28 -24.55 -16.79
N ASN A 88 18.88 -23.44 -17.24
CA ASN A 88 19.86 -23.46 -18.34
C ASN A 88 21.13 -24.23 -17.97
N LEU A 89 21.61 -24.07 -16.73
CA LEU A 89 22.75 -24.82 -16.20
C LEU A 89 22.45 -26.33 -16.16
N PHE A 90 21.21 -26.70 -15.83
CA PHE A 90 20.80 -28.09 -15.75
C PHE A 90 20.41 -28.66 -17.11
N ALA A 91 19.65 -28.01 -17.97
CA ALA A 91 19.32 -28.51 -19.30
C ALA A 91 20.56 -28.78 -20.19
N GLY A 92 21.70 -28.16 -19.88
CA GLY A 92 22.98 -28.40 -20.56
C GLY A 92 23.49 -29.86 -20.49
N ARG A 93 24.17 -30.28 -21.56
CA ARG A 93 24.80 -31.61 -21.71
C ARG A 93 25.92 -31.90 -20.70
N TRP A 94 26.47 -30.85 -20.10
CA TRP A 94 27.59 -30.92 -19.16
C TRP A 94 27.03 -30.89 -17.74
N SER A 95 26.98 -32.03 -17.07
CA SER A 95 26.66 -32.09 -15.64
C SER A 95 27.83 -31.50 -14.85
N TRP A 96 27.76 -30.21 -14.54
CA TRP A 96 28.66 -29.61 -13.57
C TRP A 96 28.41 -30.27 -12.21
N GLY A 97 29.48 -30.63 -11.50
CA GLY A 97 29.39 -31.39 -10.25
C GLY A 97 28.58 -30.71 -9.15
N ASP A 98 28.40 -31.42 -8.03
CA ASP A 98 27.49 -31.10 -6.92
C ASP A 98 27.64 -29.67 -6.37
N VAL A 99 28.84 -29.08 -6.40
CA VAL A 99 29.10 -27.71 -5.92
C VAL A 99 28.40 -26.65 -6.78
N HIS A 100 28.41 -26.80 -8.11
CA HIS A 100 27.74 -25.84 -9.00
C HIS A 100 26.21 -25.97 -8.88
N HIS A 101 25.72 -27.20 -8.71
CA HIS A 101 24.31 -27.48 -8.42
C HIS A 101 23.86 -26.77 -7.16
N ARG A 102 24.52 -27.04 -6.02
CA ARG A 102 24.21 -26.43 -4.72
C ARG A 102 24.29 -24.92 -4.75
N ARG A 103 25.24 -24.35 -5.49
CA ARG A 103 25.36 -22.90 -5.65
C ARG A 103 24.19 -22.30 -6.44
N ALA A 104 23.78 -22.93 -7.54
CA ALA A 104 22.65 -22.49 -8.34
C ALA A 104 21.33 -22.64 -7.55
N GLN A 105 21.13 -23.78 -6.87
CA GLN A 105 20.02 -24.01 -5.96
C GLN A 105 19.96 -22.93 -4.87
N GLY A 106 21.07 -22.67 -4.18
CA GLY A 106 21.14 -21.65 -3.13
C GLY A 106 20.87 -20.22 -3.64
N ALA A 107 21.29 -19.90 -4.86
CA ALA A 107 20.98 -18.61 -5.48
C ALA A 107 19.47 -18.46 -5.72
N VAL A 108 18.81 -19.48 -6.27
CA VAL A 108 17.35 -19.47 -6.46
C VAL A 108 16.62 -19.36 -5.12
N THR A 109 16.97 -20.20 -4.15
CA THR A 109 16.39 -20.19 -2.80
C THR A 109 16.50 -18.81 -2.17
N ALA A 110 17.66 -18.16 -2.25
CA ALA A 110 17.86 -16.82 -1.71
C ALA A 110 16.95 -15.78 -2.38
N ARG A 111 16.77 -15.85 -3.70
CA ARG A 111 15.92 -14.90 -4.44
C ARG A 111 14.43 -15.09 -4.16
N ILE A 112 13.95 -16.33 -4.12
CA ILE A 112 12.55 -16.61 -3.77
C ILE A 112 12.31 -16.25 -2.29
N THR A 113 13.28 -16.47 -1.39
CA THR A 113 13.19 -16.02 0.01
C THR A 113 13.10 -14.50 0.13
N LEU A 114 13.82 -13.75 -0.71
CA LEU A 114 13.69 -12.30 -0.76
C LEU A 114 12.30 -11.89 -1.25
N ALA A 115 11.73 -12.62 -2.22
CA ALA A 115 10.37 -12.39 -2.69
C ALA A 115 9.34 -12.62 -1.56
N ASP A 116 9.48 -13.72 -0.80
CA ASP A 116 8.64 -14.01 0.37
C ASP A 116 8.73 -12.93 1.45
N ALA A 117 9.95 -12.44 1.72
CA ALA A 117 10.18 -11.40 2.72
C ALA A 117 9.52 -10.05 2.36
N VAL A 118 9.39 -9.76 1.06
CA VAL A 118 8.70 -8.56 0.56
C VAL A 118 7.19 -8.77 0.49
N ALA A 119 6.75 -9.99 0.14
CA ALA A 119 5.35 -10.32 -0.09
C ALA A 119 4.46 -10.10 1.14
N ARG A 120 3.21 -9.72 0.90
CA ARG A 120 2.20 -9.43 1.93
C ARG A 120 0.93 -10.24 1.69
N GLY A 121 0.28 -10.65 2.77
CA GLY A 121 -0.99 -11.38 2.72
C GLY A 121 -0.92 -12.61 1.81
N ARG A 122 -1.82 -12.70 0.82
CA ARG A 122 -1.95 -13.85 -0.08
C ARG A 122 -0.72 -14.06 -0.98
N ASP A 123 -0.02 -13.00 -1.35
CA ASP A 123 1.23 -13.12 -2.15
C ASP A 123 2.32 -13.86 -1.36
N ARG A 124 2.31 -13.74 -0.02
CA ARG A 124 3.26 -14.42 0.86
C ARG A 124 2.99 -15.92 0.92
N ASP A 125 1.73 -16.31 1.06
CA ASP A 125 1.34 -17.72 1.07
C ASP A 125 1.79 -18.43 -0.22
N VAL A 126 1.65 -17.73 -1.35
CA VAL A 126 2.08 -18.21 -2.68
C VAL A 126 3.60 -18.32 -2.78
N THR A 127 4.34 -17.27 -2.41
CA THR A 127 5.81 -17.29 -2.48
C THR A 127 6.43 -18.31 -1.54
N THR A 128 5.88 -18.48 -0.33
CA THR A 128 6.25 -19.57 0.59
C THR A 128 6.02 -20.95 -0.04
N ALA A 129 4.86 -21.17 -0.68
CA ALA A 129 4.56 -22.45 -1.32
C ALA A 129 5.52 -22.74 -2.49
N ILE A 130 5.78 -21.74 -3.35
CA ILE A 130 6.72 -21.86 -4.47
C ILE A 130 8.13 -22.16 -3.97
N LEU A 131 8.58 -21.52 -2.88
CA LEU A 131 9.88 -21.78 -2.26
C LEU A 131 9.99 -23.24 -1.81
N GLY A 132 8.98 -23.73 -1.09
CA GLY A 132 8.95 -25.11 -0.61
C GLY A 132 8.96 -26.11 -1.78
N ALA A 133 8.14 -25.87 -2.81
CA ALA A 133 8.13 -26.70 -4.00
C ALA A 133 9.46 -26.67 -4.76
N PHE A 134 10.12 -25.51 -4.86
CA PHE A 134 11.43 -25.43 -5.50
C PHE A 134 12.46 -26.28 -4.76
N ILE A 135 12.51 -26.19 -3.42
CA ILE A 135 13.44 -26.98 -2.61
C ILE A 135 13.20 -28.48 -2.87
N ASP A 136 11.96 -28.94 -2.73
CA ASP A 136 11.61 -30.34 -2.93
C ASP A 136 11.92 -30.82 -4.36
N VAL A 137 11.58 -30.02 -5.39
CA VAL A 137 11.88 -30.31 -6.80
C VAL A 137 13.39 -30.39 -7.01
N SER A 138 14.15 -29.44 -6.48
CA SER A 138 15.61 -29.36 -6.66
C SER A 138 16.37 -30.49 -5.95
N ASP A 139 15.82 -31.04 -4.87
CA ASP A 139 16.41 -32.17 -4.15
C ASP A 139 16.05 -33.54 -4.78
N THR A 140 15.21 -33.57 -5.83
CA THR A 140 14.93 -34.82 -6.57
C THR A 140 16.18 -35.33 -7.30
N PRO A 141 16.43 -36.64 -7.38
CA PRO A 141 17.60 -37.17 -8.10
C PRO A 141 17.46 -37.08 -9.63
N ASN A 142 16.24 -36.90 -10.14
CA ASN A 142 15.96 -36.88 -11.57
C ASN A 142 16.09 -35.47 -12.15
N LYS A 143 17.14 -35.28 -12.95
CA LYS A 143 17.47 -34.03 -13.62
C LYS A 143 16.34 -33.47 -14.50
N THR A 144 15.58 -34.33 -15.18
CA THR A 144 14.46 -33.89 -16.03
C THR A 144 13.34 -33.32 -15.16
N VAL A 145 13.02 -33.99 -14.05
CA VAL A 145 12.03 -33.53 -13.06
C VAL A 145 12.46 -32.20 -12.45
N GLN A 146 13.74 -32.04 -12.12
CA GLN A 146 14.28 -30.76 -11.63
C GLN A 146 14.05 -29.62 -12.62
N VAL A 147 14.34 -29.84 -13.91
CA VAL A 147 14.21 -28.82 -14.96
C VAL A 147 12.75 -28.49 -15.25
N GLU A 148 11.91 -29.49 -15.42
CA GLU A 148 10.48 -29.32 -15.69
C GLU A 148 9.77 -28.64 -14.51
N GLY A 149 10.00 -29.14 -13.29
CA GLY A 149 9.43 -28.55 -12.08
C GLY A 149 9.89 -27.12 -11.86
N ALA A 150 11.18 -26.82 -12.05
CA ALA A 150 11.67 -25.45 -11.98
C ALA A 150 11.01 -24.56 -13.04
N GLY A 151 10.82 -25.06 -14.27
CA GLY A 151 10.15 -24.33 -15.35
C GLY A 151 8.69 -23.99 -15.03
N GLU A 152 7.96 -24.93 -14.43
CA GLU A 152 6.59 -24.69 -13.97
C GLU A 152 6.55 -23.63 -12.86
N LEU A 153 7.48 -23.68 -11.90
CA LEU A 153 7.58 -22.68 -10.84
C LEU A 153 7.92 -21.27 -11.36
N VAL A 154 8.68 -21.15 -12.45
CA VAL A 154 8.85 -19.85 -13.15
C VAL A 154 7.52 -19.33 -13.65
N GLY A 155 6.67 -20.20 -14.21
CA GLY A 155 5.32 -19.82 -14.64
C GLY A 155 4.47 -19.29 -13.50
N LEU A 156 4.55 -19.91 -12.31
CA LEU A 156 3.84 -19.45 -11.12
C LEU A 156 4.37 -18.11 -10.59
N LEU A 157 5.69 -17.92 -10.60
CA LEU A 157 6.31 -16.62 -10.28
C LEU A 157 5.90 -15.53 -11.29
N ALA A 158 5.78 -15.86 -12.57
CA ALA A 158 5.30 -14.93 -13.58
C ALA A 158 3.82 -14.55 -13.35
N ALA A 159 2.99 -15.51 -12.97
CA ALA A 159 1.59 -15.27 -12.60
C ALA A 159 1.49 -14.31 -11.41
N LEU A 160 2.31 -14.53 -10.37
CA LEU A 160 2.45 -13.64 -9.22
C LEU A 160 2.86 -12.22 -9.64
N ALA A 161 3.91 -12.08 -10.45
CA ALA A 161 4.39 -10.77 -10.94
C ALA A 161 3.32 -10.04 -11.77
N SER A 162 2.54 -10.77 -12.57
CA SER A 162 1.47 -10.20 -13.39
C SER A 162 0.25 -9.76 -12.59
N ARG A 163 0.14 -10.21 -11.32
CA ARG A 163 -1.03 -10.08 -10.44
C ARG A 163 -2.36 -10.55 -11.04
N LYS A 164 -2.31 -11.29 -12.15
CA LYS A 164 -3.47 -11.90 -12.80
C LYS A 164 -3.53 -13.38 -12.44
N TYR A 165 -3.78 -13.65 -11.16
CA TYR A 165 -3.81 -15.01 -10.66
C TYR A 165 -4.84 -15.15 -9.53
N ASP A 166 -5.41 -16.35 -9.41
CA ASP A 166 -6.10 -16.75 -8.19
C ASP A 166 -5.08 -17.45 -7.27
N PRO A 167 -4.86 -16.94 -6.04
CA PRO A 167 -3.99 -17.61 -5.07
C PRO A 167 -4.34 -19.07 -4.84
N ALA A 168 -5.62 -19.44 -4.86
CA ALA A 168 -6.04 -20.82 -4.70
C ALA A 168 -5.51 -21.70 -5.84
N ASP A 169 -5.64 -21.23 -7.09
CA ASP A 169 -5.17 -21.93 -8.28
C ASP A 169 -3.64 -22.09 -8.26
N VAL A 170 -2.91 -21.04 -7.88
CA VAL A 170 -1.43 -21.11 -7.83
C VAL A 170 -0.97 -22.08 -6.73
N LEU A 171 -1.63 -22.08 -5.57
CA LEU A 171 -1.33 -23.04 -4.51
C LEU A 171 -1.64 -24.48 -4.93
N GLU A 172 -2.74 -24.71 -5.64
CA GLU A 172 -3.09 -26.02 -6.19
C GLU A 172 -2.09 -26.48 -7.26
N GLN A 173 -1.70 -25.59 -8.18
CA GLN A 173 -0.69 -25.88 -9.18
C GLN A 173 0.65 -26.19 -8.54
N THR A 174 1.06 -25.42 -7.52
CA THR A 174 2.29 -25.68 -6.75
C THR A 174 2.28 -27.08 -6.12
N ARG A 175 1.16 -27.49 -5.52
CA ARG A 175 0.98 -28.85 -4.98
C ARG A 175 1.04 -29.91 -6.07
N THR A 176 0.47 -29.63 -7.24
CA THR A 176 0.49 -30.55 -8.38
C THR A 176 1.92 -30.77 -8.90
N VAL A 177 2.72 -29.70 -9.00
CA VAL A 177 4.15 -29.79 -9.35
C VAL A 177 4.87 -30.69 -8.34
N LEU A 178 4.61 -30.46 -7.05
CA LEU A 178 5.24 -31.18 -5.96
C LEU A 178 4.88 -32.67 -5.95
N ASP A 179 3.59 -32.98 -6.09
CA ASP A 179 3.10 -34.36 -6.12
C ASP A 179 3.66 -35.11 -7.34
N ARG A 180 3.80 -34.42 -8.49
CA ARG A 180 4.45 -35.01 -9.66
C ARG A 180 5.93 -35.29 -9.39
N ALA A 181 6.67 -34.30 -8.89
CA ALA A 181 8.08 -34.45 -8.58
C ALA A 181 8.36 -35.58 -7.58
N ARG A 182 7.50 -35.72 -6.56
CA ARG A 182 7.59 -36.82 -5.58
C ARG A 182 7.28 -38.18 -6.18
N ARG A 183 6.29 -38.29 -7.06
CA ARG A 183 5.99 -39.55 -7.77
C ARG A 183 7.14 -39.97 -8.66
N ASP A 184 7.69 -39.03 -9.42
CA ASP A 184 8.74 -39.31 -10.40
C ASP A 184 10.12 -39.52 -9.74
N ALA A 185 10.29 -39.09 -8.49
CA ALA A 185 11.47 -39.38 -7.67
C ALA A 185 11.42 -40.75 -6.97
N ALA A 186 10.25 -41.39 -6.90
CA ALA A 186 10.06 -42.70 -6.27
C ALA A 186 10.28 -43.89 -7.23
N ILE A 187 10.53 -43.61 -8.52
CA ILE A 187 10.78 -44.56 -9.62
C ILE A 187 12.26 -44.53 -9.96
#